data_AF-A0A956SHM7-F1
#
_entry.id   AF-A0A956SHM7-F1
#
_cell.length_a   1.000
_cell.length_b   1.000
_cell.length_c   1.000
_cell.angle_alpha   90.00
_cell.angle_beta   90.00
_cell.angle_gamma   90.00
#
_symmetry.space_group_name_H-M   'P 1'
#
loop_
_entity.id
_entity.type
_entity.pdbx_description
1 polymer ?
#
loop_
_entity_poly.entity_id
_entity_poly.type
_entity_poly.pdbx_seq_one_letter_code
_entity_poly.pdbx_strand_id
1 'polypeptide(L)'
;TPTSTGFGSAVAVDGGWALIGAEALSNPSAHMFKRSSDGAWVEKQVWRGSTLQGFGSSVAIDGDFAFIGVDKNDAVGPETGKVQVLKRSGDTWREHQELFASNATVLNLFGSGMAVQGDILAVSGESDVWVFERNPDTDVWSEVSRLGTLADLSGGIPTLAMDGNTIVAGNIHDSTQGADAGAVQVFARQFNGWRLQQSLRASDGVANRLFGVALDIRGDRIVAGNSIDSSDGSLYIFEFQSNGNWSEVDQIDPPDGVTAQVALGDDYLLATLINGPFGLQTPVDVYHLDPDDGWLRGKRLKSDLTGDNLDHFGEAMFIGDDITLIGRADNSVYPVKTTSAPGSIEASDGAYDNRVRIEWIDQSDREDGYRIYRDGQLIATTGPDADSYNDFDATPGRTHQYGVATWAGNFESAAQVDYGWMEPDGTIAGNVSTRAGAAVENVQVCLDPSPGRSFLFDGDMGRLEALKAHMPATEFTLE
;
A
#
# COMPACT_ATOMS: atom_id res chain seq x y z
N THR A 1 6.37 12.27 -7.39
CA THR A 1 6.91 10.94 -7.10
C THR A 1 8.00 10.62 -8.11
N PRO A 2 9.18 10.13 -7.69
CA PRO A 2 10.21 9.65 -8.61
C PRO A 2 9.64 8.50 -9.46
N THR A 3 10.00 8.44 -10.75
CA THR A 3 9.46 7.48 -11.73
C THR A 3 10.41 6.30 -12.00
N SER A 4 11.31 5.99 -11.06
CA SER A 4 12.21 4.84 -11.19
C SER A 4 11.50 3.59 -10.72
N THR A 5 11.47 2.56 -11.58
CA THR A 5 11.06 1.20 -11.22
C THR A 5 11.82 0.74 -9.98
N GLY A 6 11.14 0.07 -9.04
CA GLY A 6 11.72 -0.44 -7.80
C GLY A 6 11.97 0.62 -6.71
N PHE A 7 11.67 1.91 -6.95
CA PHE A 7 11.81 2.95 -5.92
C PHE A 7 11.02 2.60 -4.67
N GLY A 8 11.67 2.52 -3.51
CA GLY A 8 11.02 2.16 -2.26
C GLY A 8 11.21 0.70 -1.85
N SER A 9 11.98 -0.09 -2.62
CA SER A 9 12.36 -1.47 -2.29
C SER A 9 13.22 -1.58 -1.02
N ALA A 10 13.92 -0.51 -0.65
CA ALA A 10 14.66 -0.39 0.59
C ALA A 10 14.57 1.04 1.12
N VAL A 11 14.40 1.22 2.43
CA VAL A 11 14.29 2.54 3.07
C VAL A 11 15.10 2.59 4.37
N ALA A 12 15.73 3.73 4.62
CA ALA A 12 16.37 4.02 5.90
C ALA A 12 16.26 5.52 6.22
N VAL A 13 16.10 5.89 7.49
CA VAL A 13 16.01 7.29 7.92
C VAL A 13 16.77 7.54 9.21
N ASP A 14 17.49 8.66 9.25
CA ASP A 14 18.11 9.20 10.45
C ASP A 14 18.21 10.73 10.38
N GLY A 15 18.03 11.42 11.50
CA GLY A 15 18.32 12.85 11.62
C GLY A 15 17.61 13.76 10.60
N GLY A 16 16.42 13.35 10.12
CA GLY A 16 15.66 14.06 9.08
C GLY A 16 16.16 13.82 7.65
N TRP A 17 17.00 12.82 7.42
CA TRP A 17 17.45 12.35 6.11
C TRP A 17 16.88 10.98 5.83
N ALA A 18 16.37 10.74 4.62
CA ALA A 18 15.89 9.45 4.19
C ALA A 18 16.65 8.99 2.95
N LEU A 19 17.19 7.78 3.00
CA LEU A 19 17.80 7.11 1.86
C LEU A 19 16.83 6.03 1.36
N ILE A 20 16.51 6.10 0.07
CA ILE A 20 15.57 5.20 -0.59
C ILE A 20 16.28 4.47 -1.72
N GLY A 21 16.29 3.15 -1.67
CA GLY A 21 16.75 2.28 -2.74
C GLY A 21 15.71 2.18 -3.86
N ALA A 22 16.19 2.02 -5.09
CA ALA A 22 15.39 1.75 -6.27
C ALA A 22 16.10 0.65 -7.09
N GLU A 23 16.07 -0.59 -6.59
CA GLU A 23 16.66 -1.71 -7.32
C GLU A 23 15.81 -2.02 -8.56
N ALA A 24 16.45 -2.06 -9.73
CA ALA A 24 15.78 -2.38 -10.98
C ALA A 24 16.73 -3.12 -11.93
N LEU A 25 16.15 -3.92 -12.81
CA LEU A 25 16.89 -4.58 -13.91
C LEU A 25 17.53 -3.57 -14.87
N SER A 26 16.97 -2.36 -14.97
CA SER A 26 17.52 -1.27 -15.78
C SER A 26 17.44 0.06 -15.04
N ASN A 27 18.55 0.80 -15.02
CA ASN A 27 18.70 2.09 -14.36
C ASN A 27 18.41 2.10 -12.84
N PRO A 28 18.95 1.14 -12.06
CA PRO A 28 18.80 1.18 -10.61
C PRO A 28 19.36 2.47 -10.03
N SER A 29 18.78 2.92 -8.93
CA SER A 29 19.16 4.18 -8.28
C SER A 29 19.01 4.15 -6.77
N ALA A 30 19.59 5.15 -6.12
CA ALA A 30 19.41 5.44 -4.72
C ALA A 30 19.16 6.94 -4.57
N HIS A 31 18.22 7.30 -3.71
CA HIS A 31 17.69 8.65 -3.61
C HIS A 31 17.82 9.13 -2.17
N MET A 32 18.45 10.30 -1.98
CA MET A 32 18.57 10.94 -0.69
C MET A 32 17.59 12.10 -0.59
N PHE A 33 16.77 12.08 0.45
CA PHE A 33 15.82 13.13 0.78
C PHE A 33 16.19 13.79 2.10
N LYS A 34 15.85 15.07 2.23
CA LYS A 34 15.92 15.81 3.49
C LYS A 34 14.54 16.33 3.85
N ARG A 35 14.12 16.12 5.09
CA ARG A 35 12.89 16.67 5.65
C ARG A 35 13.06 18.17 5.87
N SER A 36 12.15 18.94 5.31
CA SER A 36 12.04 20.38 5.47
C SER A 36 11.33 20.72 6.78
N SER A 37 11.45 21.97 7.22
CA SER A 37 10.85 22.44 8.49
C SER A 37 9.32 22.39 8.51
N ASP A 38 8.68 22.37 7.34
CA ASP A 38 7.23 22.19 7.16
C ASP A 38 6.82 20.71 7.11
N GLY A 39 7.77 19.78 7.28
CA GLY A 39 7.56 18.35 7.23
C GLY A 39 7.68 17.72 5.83
N ALA A 40 7.86 18.51 4.77
CA ALA A 40 7.97 18.00 3.40
C ALA A 40 9.34 17.37 3.12
N TRP A 41 9.37 16.24 2.41
CA TRP A 41 10.62 15.62 1.96
C TRP A 41 11.08 16.22 0.63
N VAL A 42 12.33 16.66 0.58
CA VAL A 42 12.95 17.24 -0.63
C VAL A 42 14.10 16.37 -1.08
N GLU A 43 14.06 15.89 -2.33
CA GLU A 43 15.15 15.12 -2.93
C GLU A 43 16.39 16.01 -3.07
N LYS A 44 17.49 15.61 -2.44
CA LYS A 44 18.75 16.33 -2.43
C LYS A 44 19.75 15.74 -3.42
N GLN A 45 19.75 14.42 -3.58
CA GLN A 45 20.73 13.75 -4.40
C GLN A 45 20.20 12.41 -4.92
N VAL A 46 20.63 12.03 -6.12
CA VAL A 46 20.34 10.73 -6.74
C VAL A 46 21.64 10.12 -7.23
N TRP A 47 21.88 8.86 -6.90
CA TRP A 47 22.93 8.04 -7.48
C TRP A 47 22.31 7.04 -8.45
N ARG A 48 22.95 6.84 -9.60
CA ARG A 48 22.47 5.92 -10.63
C ARG A 48 23.51 4.83 -10.88
N GLY A 49 23.10 3.58 -10.73
CA GLY A 49 23.89 2.41 -11.10
C GLY A 49 23.76 2.15 -12.59
N SER A 50 24.53 2.83 -13.43
CA SER A 50 24.35 2.75 -14.89
C SER A 50 24.67 1.39 -15.52
N THR A 51 25.27 0.44 -14.76
CA THR A 51 25.67 -0.89 -15.27
C THR A 51 25.60 -2.02 -14.23
N LEU A 52 25.19 -1.75 -13.00
CA LEU A 52 25.27 -2.71 -11.90
C LEU A 52 23.86 -3.11 -11.49
N GLN A 53 23.45 -4.34 -11.86
CA GLN A 53 22.31 -4.98 -11.20
C GLN A 53 22.57 -4.99 -9.68
N GLY A 54 21.52 -4.94 -8.86
CA GLY A 54 21.67 -4.93 -7.40
C GLY A 54 22.02 -3.59 -6.77
N PHE A 55 22.25 -2.52 -7.54
CA PHE A 55 22.50 -1.20 -6.95
C PHE A 55 21.26 -0.69 -6.20
N GLY A 56 21.44 -0.36 -4.92
CA GLY A 56 20.34 0.06 -4.06
C GLY A 56 19.43 -1.09 -3.59
N SER A 57 19.90 -2.35 -3.66
CA SER A 57 19.17 -3.52 -3.15
C SER A 57 18.93 -3.46 -1.64
N SER A 58 19.87 -2.86 -0.91
CA SER A 58 19.69 -2.47 0.49
C SER A 58 20.29 -1.10 0.76
N VAL A 59 19.77 -0.42 1.79
CA VAL A 59 20.24 0.91 2.21
C VAL A 59 20.26 1.02 3.73
N ALA A 60 21.19 1.81 4.25
CA ALA A 60 21.26 2.13 5.67
C ALA A 60 21.80 3.56 5.86
N ILE A 61 21.43 4.24 6.95
CA ILE A 61 21.88 5.60 7.27
C ILE A 61 22.00 5.76 8.79
N ASP A 62 23.09 6.39 9.23
CA ASP A 62 23.27 6.81 10.63
C ASP A 62 24.19 8.04 10.67
N GLY A 63 23.68 9.12 11.26
CA GLY A 63 24.31 10.42 11.38
C GLY A 63 24.75 11.04 10.06
N ASP A 64 26.07 11.07 9.86
CA ASP A 64 26.72 11.63 8.68
C ASP A 64 27.14 10.56 7.66
N PHE A 65 26.78 9.29 7.87
CA PHE A 65 27.09 8.18 6.97
C PHE A 65 25.84 7.53 6.39
N ALA A 66 25.95 7.12 5.13
CA ALA A 66 24.91 6.36 4.44
C ALA A 66 25.56 5.26 3.61
N PHE A 67 24.85 4.15 3.45
CA PHE A 67 25.36 2.92 2.87
C PHE A 67 24.40 2.45 1.78
N ILE A 68 24.95 2.05 0.63
CA ILE A 68 24.18 1.54 -0.50
C ILE A 68 24.75 0.17 -0.87
N GLY A 69 23.92 -0.86 -0.77
CA GLY A 69 24.22 -2.21 -1.23
C GLY A 69 24.29 -2.29 -2.75
N VAL A 70 25.25 -3.05 -3.25
CA VAL A 70 25.38 -3.42 -4.67
C VAL A 70 25.71 -4.90 -4.73
N ASP A 71 24.76 -5.74 -4.36
CA ASP A 71 24.95 -7.17 -4.10
C ASP A 71 25.41 -7.98 -5.33
N LYS A 72 24.96 -7.62 -6.54
CA LYS A 72 25.38 -8.26 -7.80
C LYS A 72 26.61 -7.58 -8.43
N ASN A 73 27.47 -6.97 -7.62
CA ASN A 73 28.70 -6.36 -8.10
C ASN A 73 29.77 -7.42 -8.48
N ASP A 74 30.40 -7.22 -9.63
CA ASP A 74 31.40 -8.14 -10.20
C ASP A 74 32.88 -7.72 -9.99
N ALA A 75 33.16 -6.68 -9.19
CA ALA A 75 34.50 -6.09 -9.15
C ALA A 75 35.58 -7.04 -8.60
N VAL A 76 35.22 -7.90 -7.64
CA VAL A 76 36.13 -8.90 -7.05
C VAL A 76 35.92 -10.28 -7.70
N GLY A 77 34.70 -10.57 -8.10
CA GLY A 77 34.30 -11.78 -8.82
C GLY A 77 32.79 -11.77 -9.09
N PRO A 78 32.28 -12.71 -9.92
CA PRO A 78 30.87 -12.77 -10.29
C PRO A 78 29.93 -12.69 -9.09
N GLU A 79 29.11 -11.64 -9.04
CA GLU A 79 28.11 -11.33 -8.00
C GLU A 79 28.64 -11.51 -6.58
N THR A 80 29.88 -11.08 -6.37
CA THR A 80 30.53 -11.06 -5.05
C THR A 80 29.96 -9.97 -4.15
N GLY A 81 29.48 -8.87 -4.76
CA GLY A 81 28.84 -7.77 -4.06
C GLY A 81 29.80 -6.74 -3.49
N LYS A 82 29.27 -5.55 -3.17
CA LYS A 82 29.97 -4.48 -2.46
C LYS A 82 28.98 -3.59 -1.71
N VAL A 83 29.50 -2.80 -0.77
CA VAL A 83 28.75 -1.68 -0.15
C VAL A 83 29.47 -0.37 -0.47
N GLN A 84 28.74 0.61 -0.98
CA GLN A 84 29.23 1.97 -1.14
C GLN A 84 28.92 2.78 0.13
N VAL A 85 29.96 3.36 0.72
CA VAL A 85 29.88 4.23 1.89
C VAL A 85 29.89 5.68 1.41
N LEU A 86 28.87 6.42 1.80
CA LEU A 86 28.73 7.84 1.56
C LEU A 86 28.93 8.61 2.86
N LYS A 87 29.61 9.75 2.79
CA LYS A 87 29.75 10.67 3.90
C LYS A 87 29.13 12.03 3.57
N ARG A 88 28.37 12.58 4.52
CA ARG A 88 27.74 13.89 4.40
C ARG A 88 28.72 15.01 4.78
N SER A 89 28.68 16.09 4.00
CA SER A 89 29.28 17.38 4.34
C SER A 89 28.27 18.48 4.01
N GLY A 90 27.65 19.04 5.04
CA GLY A 90 26.49 19.93 4.87
C GLY A 90 25.28 19.18 4.32
N ASP A 91 24.80 19.60 3.15
CA ASP A 91 23.68 18.97 2.41
C ASP A 91 24.16 18.03 1.28
N THR A 92 25.48 17.85 1.12
CA THR A 92 26.05 17.03 0.03
C THR A 92 26.57 15.72 0.57
N TRP A 93 26.28 14.63 -0.14
CA TRP A 93 26.77 13.29 0.15
C TRP A 93 27.80 12.88 -0.91
N ARG A 94 28.95 12.37 -0.49
CA ARG A 94 30.02 11.93 -1.39
C ARG A 94 30.47 10.54 -1.03
N GLU A 95 30.85 9.77 -2.04
CA GLU A 95 31.52 8.49 -1.83
C GLU A 95 32.78 8.69 -1.00
N HIS A 96 32.85 7.93 0.08
CA HIS A 96 33.91 7.98 1.08
C HIS A 96 34.74 6.70 1.06
N GLN A 97 34.09 5.56 0.87
CA GLN A 97 34.74 4.25 0.86
C GLN A 97 33.90 3.21 0.10
N GLU A 98 34.55 2.15 -0.40
CA GLU A 98 33.88 0.92 -0.82
C GLU A 98 34.28 -0.23 0.11
N LEU A 99 33.31 -1.05 0.49
CA LEU A 99 33.51 -2.23 1.34
C LEU A 99 33.24 -3.49 0.52
N PHE A 100 34.06 -4.52 0.77
CA PHE A 100 33.97 -5.83 0.17
C PHE A 100 34.14 -6.89 1.27
N ALA A 101 33.49 -8.04 1.13
CA ALA A 101 33.73 -9.17 2.01
C ALA A 101 35.20 -9.63 1.95
N SER A 102 35.85 -9.83 3.10
CA SER A 102 37.23 -10.35 3.15
C SER A 102 37.40 -11.73 2.50
N ASN A 103 36.32 -12.52 2.45
CA ASN A 103 36.27 -13.86 1.86
C ASN A 103 35.30 -13.94 0.67
N ALA A 104 35.21 -12.88 -0.13
CA ALA A 104 34.33 -12.81 -1.29
C ALA A 104 34.44 -14.08 -2.18
N THR A 105 33.34 -14.81 -2.29
CA THR A 105 33.16 -15.93 -3.21
C THR A 105 32.17 -15.57 -4.31
N VAL A 106 32.19 -16.31 -5.41
CA VAL A 106 31.17 -16.17 -6.46
C VAL A 106 29.77 -16.31 -5.85
N LEU A 107 28.84 -15.44 -6.25
CA LEU A 107 27.45 -15.38 -5.74
C LEU A 107 27.33 -15.13 -4.23
N ASN A 108 28.35 -14.54 -3.60
CA ASN A 108 28.31 -14.21 -2.18
C ASN A 108 27.28 -13.13 -1.86
N LEU A 109 26.94 -12.26 -2.84
CA LEU A 109 25.92 -11.22 -2.70
C LEU A 109 26.16 -10.30 -1.49
N PHE A 110 27.42 -9.93 -1.24
CA PHE A 110 27.76 -9.02 -0.14
C PHE A 110 27.06 -7.67 -0.32
N GLY A 111 26.31 -7.24 0.70
CA GLY A 111 25.54 -6.00 0.64
C GLY A 111 24.05 -6.20 0.39
N SER A 112 23.53 -7.43 0.41
CA SER A 112 22.10 -7.71 0.26
C SER A 112 21.25 -7.28 1.46
N GLY A 113 21.84 -7.21 2.65
CA GLY A 113 21.18 -6.68 3.84
C GLY A 113 22.17 -5.89 4.69
N MET A 114 21.69 -4.84 5.35
CA MET A 114 22.52 -3.98 6.18
C MET A 114 21.76 -3.52 7.41
N ALA A 115 22.46 -3.44 8.53
CA ALA A 115 22.02 -2.76 9.74
C ALA A 115 23.17 -1.88 10.22
N VAL A 116 22.89 -0.63 10.58
CA VAL A 116 23.91 0.32 11.06
C VAL A 116 23.42 1.07 12.29
N GLN A 117 24.31 1.28 13.25
CA GLN A 117 24.07 2.18 14.35
C GLN A 117 25.40 2.65 14.95
N GLY A 118 25.56 3.96 15.08
CA GLY A 118 26.81 4.57 15.50
C GLY A 118 27.99 4.11 14.62
N ASP A 119 29.00 3.55 15.27
CA ASP A 119 30.25 3.13 14.63
C ASP A 119 30.24 1.66 14.19
N ILE A 120 29.08 1.01 14.09
CA ILE A 120 28.96 -0.42 13.79
C ILE A 120 28.02 -0.61 12.59
N LEU A 121 28.49 -1.36 11.59
CA LEU A 121 27.73 -1.76 10.41
C LEU A 121 27.78 -3.28 10.30
N ALA A 122 26.62 -3.94 10.32
CA ALA A 122 26.47 -5.33 9.92
C ALA A 122 26.03 -5.40 8.46
N VAL A 123 26.65 -6.30 7.69
CA VAL A 123 26.34 -6.53 6.26
C VAL A 123 26.13 -8.01 6.04
N SER A 124 25.02 -8.42 5.43
CA SER A 124 24.77 -9.80 5.04
C SER A 124 25.10 -10.08 3.57
N GLY A 125 25.32 -11.37 3.31
CA GLY A 125 25.40 -12.01 2.01
C GLY A 125 24.88 -13.45 2.15
N GLU A 126 24.99 -14.26 1.09
CA GLU A 126 24.30 -15.56 0.91
C GLU A 126 24.16 -16.41 2.18
N SER A 127 25.18 -16.54 3.02
CA SER A 127 25.12 -17.31 4.28
C SER A 127 26.03 -16.74 5.37
N ASP A 128 26.36 -15.46 5.25
CA ASP A 128 27.35 -14.80 6.10
C ASP A 128 26.91 -13.40 6.49
N VAL A 129 27.44 -12.96 7.62
CA VAL A 129 27.28 -11.61 8.13
C VAL A 129 28.65 -11.09 8.51
N TRP A 130 29.05 -9.96 7.95
CA TRP A 130 30.30 -9.26 8.28
C TRP A 130 29.98 -8.04 9.11
N VAL A 131 30.79 -7.81 10.14
CA VAL A 131 30.68 -6.62 10.98
C VAL A 131 31.86 -5.71 10.70
N PHE A 132 31.56 -4.47 10.33
CA PHE A 132 32.51 -3.39 10.15
C PHE A 132 32.40 -2.42 11.32
N GLU A 133 33.55 -1.90 11.77
CA GLU A 133 33.60 -0.82 12.75
C GLU A 133 34.28 0.40 12.15
N ARG A 134 33.72 1.59 12.40
CA ARG A 134 34.31 2.87 12.02
C ARG A 134 35.38 3.26 13.02
N ASN A 135 36.55 3.66 12.52
CA ASN A 135 37.51 4.40 13.33
C ASN A 135 37.05 5.86 13.45
N PRO A 136 36.72 6.37 14.66
CA PRO A 136 36.17 7.71 14.82
C PRO A 136 37.12 8.85 14.47
N ASP A 137 38.43 8.59 14.51
CA ASP A 137 39.46 9.59 14.20
C ASP A 137 39.72 9.73 12.71
N THR A 138 39.50 8.66 11.93
CA THR A 138 39.84 8.62 10.50
C THR A 138 38.64 8.41 9.59
N ASP A 139 37.47 8.11 10.15
CA ASP A 139 36.25 7.73 9.44
C ASP A 139 36.37 6.48 8.57
N VAL A 140 37.43 5.69 8.74
CA VAL A 140 37.63 4.47 7.95
C VAL A 140 36.83 3.33 8.58
N TRP A 141 36.04 2.65 7.76
CA TRP A 141 35.33 1.42 8.14
C TRP A 141 36.20 0.21 7.83
N SER A 142 36.35 -0.70 8.79
CA SER A 142 37.12 -1.93 8.63
C SER A 142 36.37 -3.13 9.19
N GLU A 143 36.45 -4.26 8.48
CA GLU A 143 35.88 -5.53 8.94
C GLU A 143 36.56 -5.98 10.25
N VAL A 144 35.76 -6.26 11.28
CA VAL A 144 36.21 -6.72 12.60
C VAL A 144 35.70 -8.12 12.94
N SER A 145 34.66 -8.62 12.26
CA SER A 145 34.08 -9.93 12.54
C SER A 145 33.31 -10.52 11.37
N ARG A 146 33.15 -11.85 11.38
CA ARG A 146 32.30 -12.62 10.47
C ARG A 146 31.45 -13.60 11.28
N LEU A 147 30.16 -13.30 11.44
CA LEU A 147 29.27 -13.99 12.37
C LEU A 147 28.76 -15.35 11.84
N GLY A 148 28.67 -15.55 10.53
CA GLY A 148 28.22 -16.82 9.94
C GLY A 148 29.06 -18.03 10.38
N THR A 149 30.37 -17.81 10.58
CA THR A 149 31.30 -18.82 11.11
C THR A 149 31.02 -19.25 12.55
N LEU A 150 30.18 -18.51 13.27
CA LEU A 150 29.84 -18.75 14.67
C LEU A 150 28.50 -19.47 14.85
N ALA A 151 27.65 -19.55 13.81
CA ALA A 151 26.26 -19.96 13.95
C ALA A 151 25.72 -20.87 12.83
N ASP A 152 26.56 -21.26 11.85
CA ASP A 152 26.16 -22.05 10.68
C ASP A 152 24.86 -21.54 10.04
N LEU A 153 24.86 -20.26 9.62
CA LEU A 153 23.73 -19.67 8.91
C LEU A 153 23.49 -20.47 7.62
N SER A 154 22.27 -20.95 7.45
CA SER A 154 21.92 -21.90 6.38
C SER A 154 20.91 -21.32 5.41
N GLY A 155 21.18 -21.50 4.12
CA GLY A 155 20.18 -21.59 3.06
C GLY A 155 19.59 -20.28 2.52
N GLY A 156 20.11 -19.11 2.85
CA GLY A 156 19.62 -17.85 2.27
C GLY A 156 20.23 -16.64 2.94
N ILE A 157 20.09 -15.48 2.28
CA ILE A 157 20.60 -14.21 2.79
C ILE A 157 19.93 -13.91 4.15
N PRO A 158 20.71 -13.79 5.24
CA PRO A 158 20.15 -13.45 6.54
C PRO A 158 19.50 -12.07 6.55
N THR A 159 18.25 -11.99 6.99
CA THR A 159 17.63 -10.73 7.45
C THR A 159 18.38 -10.24 8.68
N LEU A 160 18.73 -8.95 8.72
CA LEU A 160 19.51 -8.34 9.80
C LEU A 160 18.74 -7.22 10.48
N ALA A 161 18.90 -7.13 11.80
CA ALA A 161 18.58 -5.92 12.55
C ALA A 161 19.61 -5.74 13.68
N MET A 162 19.72 -4.53 14.22
CA MET A 162 20.65 -4.26 15.31
C MET A 162 20.15 -3.17 16.24
N ASP A 163 20.52 -3.29 17.51
CA ASP A 163 20.42 -2.20 18.47
C ASP A 163 21.55 -2.28 19.52
N GLY A 164 22.18 -1.14 19.75
CA GLY A 164 23.46 -0.93 20.39
C GLY A 164 24.52 -1.97 20.03
N ASN A 165 24.76 -2.86 20.99
CA ASN A 165 25.78 -3.90 20.93
C ASN A 165 25.20 -5.29 20.63
N THR A 166 24.00 -5.34 20.05
CA THR A 166 23.29 -6.57 19.69
C THR A 166 23.00 -6.58 18.20
N ILE A 167 23.39 -7.65 17.52
CA ILE A 167 23.03 -7.93 16.13
C ILE A 167 22.17 -9.18 16.13
N VAL A 168 21.05 -9.14 15.42
CA VAL A 168 20.18 -10.30 15.21
C VAL A 168 20.18 -10.68 13.73
N ALA A 169 20.27 -11.97 13.45
CA ALA A 169 20.30 -12.51 12.10
C ALA A 169 19.35 -13.70 11.94
N GLY A 170 18.51 -13.68 10.90
CA GLY A 170 17.67 -14.83 10.54
C GLY A 170 18.50 -16.02 10.04
N ASN A 171 18.25 -17.22 10.58
CA ASN A 171 18.72 -18.50 10.06
C ASN A 171 17.49 -19.33 9.65
N ILE A 172 16.86 -18.93 8.55
CA ILE A 172 15.52 -19.37 8.17
C ILE A 172 15.42 -20.86 7.80
N HIS A 173 16.53 -21.50 7.41
CA HIS A 173 16.58 -22.93 7.10
C HIS A 173 17.04 -23.81 8.26
N ASP A 174 17.16 -23.23 9.46
CA ASP A 174 17.45 -24.02 10.64
C ASP A 174 16.35 -25.08 10.85
N SER A 175 16.77 -26.34 10.82
CA SER A 175 15.88 -27.50 10.86
C SER A 175 15.86 -28.23 12.21
N THR A 176 16.31 -27.58 13.29
CA THR A 176 16.47 -28.21 14.61
C THR A 176 15.14 -28.63 15.25
N GLN A 177 14.08 -27.85 15.06
CA GLN A 177 12.73 -28.16 15.58
C GLN A 177 11.80 -28.84 14.55
N GLY A 178 12.15 -28.75 13.27
CA GLY A 178 11.38 -29.25 12.13
C GLY A 178 12.01 -28.74 10.85
N ALA A 179 11.77 -29.37 9.70
CA ALA A 179 12.33 -28.93 8.42
C ALA A 179 12.02 -27.45 8.18
N ASP A 180 13.04 -26.62 7.94
CA ASP A 180 12.90 -25.18 7.68
C ASP A 180 11.97 -24.46 8.69
N ALA A 181 12.02 -24.88 9.97
CA ALA A 181 11.28 -24.22 11.04
C ALA A 181 11.84 -22.80 11.29
N GLY A 182 13.16 -22.64 11.13
CA GLY A 182 13.87 -21.38 11.26
C GLY A 182 14.39 -21.09 12.67
N ALA A 183 15.27 -20.09 12.77
CA ALA A 183 15.86 -19.59 14.00
C ALA A 183 16.27 -18.12 13.84
N VAL A 184 16.43 -17.42 14.95
CA VAL A 184 17.10 -16.10 15.01
C VAL A 184 18.36 -16.24 15.83
N GLN A 185 19.50 -15.85 15.26
CA GLN A 185 20.79 -15.87 15.94
C GLN A 185 21.05 -14.49 16.55
N VAL A 186 21.19 -14.43 17.88
CA VAL A 186 21.47 -13.20 18.62
C VAL A 186 22.95 -13.14 18.94
N PHE A 187 23.63 -12.13 18.40
CA PHE A 187 25.04 -11.87 18.65
C PHE A 187 25.20 -10.65 19.55
N ALA A 188 25.99 -10.79 20.61
CA ALA A 188 26.30 -9.69 21.52
C ALA A 188 27.78 -9.33 21.42
N ARG A 189 28.08 -8.03 21.49
CA ARG A 189 29.45 -7.54 21.58
C ARG A 189 30.01 -7.81 22.97
N GLN A 190 31.18 -8.43 23.00
CA GLN A 190 31.98 -8.66 24.21
C GLN A 190 33.33 -7.93 24.10
N PHE A 191 34.14 -7.99 25.17
CA PHE A 191 35.43 -7.30 25.22
C PHE A 191 36.40 -7.70 24.08
N ASN A 192 36.24 -8.90 23.51
CA ASN A 192 37.09 -9.46 22.47
C ASN A 192 36.36 -9.69 21.14
N GLY A 193 35.31 -8.90 20.87
CA GLY A 193 34.53 -8.95 19.64
C GLY A 193 33.15 -9.58 19.83
N TRP A 194 32.55 -9.99 18.73
CA TRP A 194 31.18 -10.49 18.68
C TRP A 194 31.11 -11.99 19.00
N ARG A 195 30.07 -12.40 19.73
CA ARG A 195 29.79 -13.80 20.08
C ARG A 195 28.32 -14.11 19.87
N LEU A 196 28.05 -15.35 19.43
CA LEU A 196 26.70 -15.88 19.50
C LEU A 196 26.30 -15.99 20.97
N GLN A 197 25.29 -15.22 21.37
CA GLN A 197 24.72 -15.24 22.72
C GLN A 197 23.64 -16.31 22.83
N GLN A 198 22.72 -16.36 21.86
CA GLN A 198 21.58 -17.27 21.90
C GLN A 198 21.02 -17.52 20.50
N SER A 199 20.50 -18.72 20.27
CA SER A 199 19.64 -19.04 19.12
C SER A 199 18.19 -19.07 19.59
N LEU A 200 17.37 -18.16 19.10
CA LEU A 200 15.94 -18.08 19.38
C LEU A 200 15.17 -18.90 18.37
N ARG A 201 14.07 -19.49 18.82
CA ARG A 201 13.18 -20.32 18.00
C ARG A 201 11.76 -20.07 18.47
N ALA A 202 10.81 -20.13 17.54
CA ALA A 202 9.40 -20.10 17.86
C ALA A 202 9.03 -21.22 18.85
N SER A 203 8.20 -20.92 19.84
CA SER A 203 7.74 -21.87 20.85
C SER A 203 6.95 -23.05 20.27
N ASP A 204 6.25 -22.84 19.15
CA ASP A 204 5.47 -23.87 18.46
C ASP A 204 6.31 -24.75 17.50
N GLY A 205 7.51 -24.31 17.12
CA GLY A 205 8.47 -25.06 16.31
C GLY A 205 7.95 -25.60 14.98
N VAL A 206 6.97 -24.93 14.36
CA VAL A 206 6.28 -25.45 13.18
C VAL A 206 7.20 -25.48 11.96
N ALA A 207 7.28 -26.64 11.30
CA ALA A 207 8.10 -26.85 10.11
C ALA A 207 7.64 -25.99 8.91
N ASN A 208 8.59 -25.59 8.06
CA ASN A 208 8.43 -24.78 6.85
C ASN A 208 7.84 -23.39 7.11
N ARG A 209 8.02 -22.88 8.32
CA ARG A 209 7.58 -21.53 8.70
C ARG A 209 8.68 -20.50 8.59
N LEU A 210 9.95 -20.87 8.38
CA LEU A 210 11.02 -19.90 8.11
C LEU A 210 11.10 -18.81 9.19
N PHE A 211 10.93 -19.18 10.46
CA PHE A 211 11.00 -18.24 11.58
C PHE A 211 12.30 -17.41 11.50
N GLY A 212 12.16 -16.09 11.59
CA GLY A 212 13.26 -15.13 11.42
C GLY A 212 13.40 -14.54 10.02
N VAL A 213 12.43 -14.80 9.11
CA VAL A 213 12.37 -14.17 7.78
C VAL A 213 12.11 -12.66 7.86
N ALA A 214 11.24 -12.23 8.76
CA ALA A 214 11.03 -10.85 9.15
C ALA A 214 11.57 -10.66 10.56
N LEU A 215 12.40 -9.63 10.78
CA LEU A 215 13.15 -9.47 12.01
C LEU A 215 13.41 -7.99 12.29
N ASP A 216 13.18 -7.56 13.53
CA ASP A 216 13.64 -6.26 14.02
C ASP A 216 13.96 -6.30 15.52
N ILE A 217 14.78 -5.36 15.99
CA ILE A 217 15.20 -5.24 17.40
C ILE A 217 15.21 -3.78 17.84
N ARG A 218 14.69 -3.53 19.05
CA ARG A 218 14.71 -2.22 19.70
C ARG A 218 14.80 -2.41 21.20
N GLY A 219 15.82 -1.81 21.82
CA GLY A 219 16.11 -1.93 23.23
C GLY A 219 16.34 -3.38 23.64
N ASP A 220 15.51 -3.84 24.56
CA ASP A 220 15.50 -5.20 25.10
C ASP A 220 14.48 -6.11 24.41
N ARG A 221 13.95 -5.73 23.23
CA ARG A 221 12.92 -6.49 22.52
C ARG A 221 13.30 -6.82 21.09
N ILE A 222 13.05 -8.07 20.70
CA ILE A 222 13.16 -8.58 19.33
C ILE A 222 11.75 -9.00 18.87
N VAL A 223 11.39 -8.64 17.65
CA VAL A 223 10.24 -9.23 16.96
C VAL A 223 10.73 -10.08 15.80
N ALA A 224 10.22 -11.30 15.72
CA ALA A 224 10.52 -12.21 14.63
C ALA A 224 9.23 -12.79 14.04
N GLY A 225 9.07 -12.69 12.73
CA GLY A 225 7.92 -13.23 11.99
C GLY A 225 8.21 -14.58 11.34
N ASN A 226 7.14 -15.28 10.96
CA ASN A 226 7.19 -16.53 10.22
C ASN A 226 6.26 -16.54 8.97
N SER A 227 6.65 -17.37 8.00
CA SER A 227 6.02 -17.84 6.76
C SER A 227 5.78 -16.84 5.64
N ILE A 228 5.83 -17.35 4.41
CA ILE A 228 5.59 -16.65 3.13
C ILE A 228 4.39 -17.26 2.37
N ASP A 229 3.93 -18.49 2.69
CA ASP A 229 2.96 -19.26 1.86
C ASP A 229 1.77 -19.89 2.62
N SER A 230 1.63 -19.66 3.93
CA SER A 230 0.52 -20.22 4.73
C SER A 230 -0.30 -19.13 5.42
N SER A 231 -1.63 -19.29 5.44
CA SER A 231 -2.62 -18.39 6.09
C SER A 231 -2.46 -18.23 7.61
N ASP A 232 -1.37 -18.71 8.18
CA ASP A 232 -1.22 -19.01 9.59
C ASP A 232 0.06 -18.38 10.17
N GLY A 233 0.66 -17.41 9.45
CA GLY A 233 1.90 -16.76 9.88
C GLY A 233 1.74 -16.00 11.20
N SER A 234 2.74 -16.07 12.08
CA SER A 234 2.74 -15.48 13.43
C SER A 234 3.96 -14.58 13.67
N LEU A 235 3.85 -13.66 14.62
CA LEU A 235 4.95 -12.87 15.17
C LEU A 235 5.26 -13.37 16.58
N TYR A 236 6.54 -13.45 16.92
CA TYR A 236 7.00 -13.85 18.24
C TYR A 236 7.83 -12.71 18.82
N ILE A 237 7.53 -12.37 20.06
CA ILE A 237 8.15 -11.27 20.78
C ILE A 237 9.11 -11.88 21.81
N PHE A 238 10.38 -11.54 21.70
CA PHE A 238 11.40 -11.95 22.65
C PHE A 238 11.87 -10.74 23.45
N GLU A 239 12.01 -10.90 24.76
CA GLU A 239 12.55 -9.87 25.64
C GLU A 239 13.80 -10.34 26.37
N PHE A 240 14.75 -9.42 26.51
CA PHE A 240 15.97 -9.64 27.26
C PHE A 240 15.70 -9.61 28.76
N GLN A 241 15.86 -10.76 29.39
CA GLN A 241 15.56 -10.95 30.79
C GLN A 241 16.74 -10.52 31.67
N SER A 242 16.44 -10.16 32.92
CA SER A 242 17.44 -9.82 33.94
C SER A 242 18.47 -10.93 34.24
N ASN A 243 18.19 -12.17 33.81
CA ASN A 243 19.09 -13.31 33.92
C ASN A 243 20.15 -13.38 32.79
N GLY A 244 20.12 -12.45 31.83
CA GLY A 244 21.06 -12.38 30.71
C GLY A 244 20.69 -13.19 29.47
N ASN A 245 19.46 -13.72 29.41
CA ASN A 245 18.94 -14.48 28.27
C ASN A 245 17.72 -13.80 27.64
N TRP A 246 17.45 -14.11 26.39
CA TRP A 246 16.22 -13.75 25.70
C TRP A 246 15.16 -14.84 25.92
N SER A 247 13.91 -14.44 26.18
CA SER A 247 12.77 -15.36 26.26
C SER A 247 11.62 -14.85 25.42
N GLU A 248 10.92 -15.78 24.76
CA GLU A 248 9.62 -15.47 24.15
C GLU A 248 8.64 -15.08 25.25
N VAL A 249 8.05 -13.90 25.13
CA VAL A 249 7.08 -13.36 26.09
C VAL A 249 5.68 -13.23 25.51
N ASP A 250 5.56 -13.22 24.19
CA ASP A 250 4.27 -13.06 23.51
C ASP A 250 4.32 -13.67 22.10
N GLN A 251 3.16 -14.10 21.62
CA GLN A 251 2.91 -14.55 20.26
C GLN A 251 1.67 -13.83 19.73
N ILE A 252 1.84 -13.15 18.61
CA ILE A 252 0.76 -12.49 17.89
C ILE A 252 0.43 -13.35 16.68
N ASP A 253 -0.85 -13.70 16.54
CA ASP A 253 -1.38 -14.40 15.36
C ASP A 253 -2.18 -13.40 14.52
N PRO A 254 -1.57 -12.74 13.51
CA PRO A 254 -2.29 -11.90 12.58
C PRO A 254 -3.47 -12.65 11.96
N PRO A 255 -4.70 -12.10 11.99
CA PRO A 255 -5.90 -12.83 11.60
C PRO A 255 -5.97 -13.17 10.10
N ASP A 256 -5.17 -12.49 9.27
CA ASP A 256 -5.09 -12.74 7.84
C ASP A 256 -3.78 -13.47 7.44
N GLY A 257 -2.94 -13.83 8.41
CA GLY A 257 -1.69 -14.56 8.20
C GLY A 257 -0.60 -13.83 7.40
N VAL A 258 0.57 -14.49 7.34
CA VAL A 258 1.82 -14.17 6.61
C VAL A 258 2.46 -12.84 6.99
N THR A 259 3.70 -12.84 7.50
CA THR A 259 4.48 -11.60 7.67
C THR A 259 5.72 -11.59 6.78
N ALA A 260 5.85 -10.57 5.93
CA ALA A 260 7.04 -10.39 5.09
C ALA A 260 8.06 -9.44 5.70
N GLN A 261 7.59 -8.45 6.47
CA GLN A 261 8.43 -7.46 7.10
C GLN A 261 7.80 -6.97 8.39
N VAL A 262 8.68 -6.62 9.33
CA VAL A 262 8.32 -5.95 10.58
C VAL A 262 9.16 -4.69 10.75
N ALA A 263 8.65 -3.75 11.52
CA ALA A 263 9.42 -2.65 12.07
C ALA A 263 8.97 -2.39 13.52
N LEU A 264 9.93 -2.22 14.43
CA LEU A 264 9.70 -2.14 15.86
C LEU A 264 10.16 -0.77 16.39
N GLY A 265 9.25 -0.08 17.06
CA GLY A 265 9.54 1.07 17.92
C GLY A 265 9.34 0.70 19.38
N ASP A 266 9.50 1.68 20.26
CA ASP A 266 9.39 1.46 21.71
C ASP A 266 8.00 0.92 22.11
N ASP A 267 6.93 1.55 21.60
CA ASP A 267 5.53 1.22 21.93
C ASP A 267 4.68 0.77 20.73
N TYR A 268 5.31 0.62 19.55
CA TYR A 268 4.61 0.30 18.29
C TYR A 268 5.34 -0.78 17.51
N LEU A 269 4.58 -1.63 16.85
CA LEU A 269 5.07 -2.64 15.93
C LEU A 269 4.26 -2.53 14.63
N LEU A 270 4.96 -2.48 13.51
CA LEU A 270 4.37 -2.58 12.18
C LEU A 270 4.66 -3.97 11.64
N ALA A 271 3.66 -4.61 11.05
CA ALA A 271 3.82 -5.89 10.37
C ALA A 271 3.07 -5.86 9.04
N THR A 272 3.75 -6.28 7.97
CA THR A 272 3.13 -6.39 6.65
C THR A 272 2.52 -7.75 6.47
N LEU A 273 1.35 -7.80 5.84
CA LEU A 273 0.67 -9.05 5.55
C LEU A 273 0.67 -9.33 4.06
N ILE A 274 1.19 -10.47 3.61
CA ILE A 274 1.04 -10.85 2.19
C ILE A 274 -0.29 -11.60 2.04
N ASN A 275 -1.29 -10.93 1.49
CA ASN A 275 -2.58 -11.55 1.20
C ASN A 275 -2.66 -12.10 -0.23
N GLY A 276 -2.80 -13.42 -0.36
CA GLY A 276 -3.32 -14.11 -1.54
C GLY A 276 -2.31 -14.99 -2.32
N PRO A 277 -2.79 -15.96 -3.12
CA PRO A 277 -1.98 -16.96 -3.84
C PRO A 277 -1.06 -16.38 -4.94
N PHE A 278 -1.04 -15.05 -5.07
CA PHE A 278 -0.21 -14.33 -6.02
C PHE A 278 0.69 -13.25 -5.38
N GLY A 279 0.57 -12.95 -4.06
CA GLY A 279 1.48 -12.04 -3.33
C GLY A 279 1.16 -10.54 -3.37
N LEU A 280 -0.12 -10.15 -3.39
CA LEU A 280 -0.55 -8.95 -4.15
C LEU A 280 -1.27 -7.84 -3.37
N GLN A 281 -1.46 -8.01 -2.07
CA GLN A 281 -1.89 -6.92 -1.19
C GLN A 281 -1.03 -6.95 0.07
N THR A 282 -0.35 -5.85 0.37
CA THR A 282 0.48 -5.69 1.57
C THR A 282 -0.07 -4.57 2.46
N PRO A 283 -1.22 -4.78 3.15
CA PRO A 283 -1.57 -3.87 4.24
C PRO A 283 -0.52 -3.97 5.34
N VAL A 284 -0.32 -2.86 6.05
CA VAL A 284 0.52 -2.81 7.24
C VAL A 284 -0.38 -2.76 8.46
N ASP A 285 -0.37 -3.79 9.28
CA ASP A 285 -1.02 -3.73 10.59
C ASP A 285 -0.12 -3.02 11.60
N VAL A 286 -0.73 -2.12 12.37
CA VAL A 286 -0.09 -1.41 13.47
C VAL A 286 -0.54 -2.06 14.77
N TYR A 287 0.41 -2.51 15.56
CA TYR A 287 0.21 -2.99 16.92
C TYR A 287 0.75 -1.95 17.90
N HIS A 288 0.05 -1.75 19.01
CA HIS A 288 0.46 -0.90 20.10
C HIS A 288 0.66 -1.75 21.35
N LEU A 289 1.74 -1.50 22.08
CA LEU A 289 2.00 -2.17 23.36
C LEU A 289 1.13 -1.53 24.44
N ASP A 290 0.17 -2.29 24.97
CA ASP A 290 -0.50 -1.99 26.22
C ASP A 290 0.26 -2.66 27.39
N PRO A 291 0.61 -1.92 28.47
CA PRO A 291 1.36 -2.49 29.59
C PRO A 291 0.64 -3.63 30.34
N ASP A 292 -0.69 -3.65 30.31
CA ASP A 292 -1.51 -4.63 31.03
C ASP A 292 -1.97 -5.77 30.10
N ASP A 293 -2.28 -5.44 28.84
CA ASP A 293 -2.89 -6.37 27.88
C ASP A 293 -1.95 -6.86 26.76
N GLY A 294 -0.69 -6.40 26.73
CA GLY A 294 0.31 -6.82 25.74
C GLY A 294 0.13 -6.14 24.38
N TRP A 295 0.52 -6.80 23.29
CA TRP A 295 0.42 -6.20 21.95
C TRP A 295 -1.01 -6.22 21.41
N LEU A 296 -1.61 -5.04 21.33
CA LEU A 296 -2.96 -4.86 20.81
C LEU A 296 -2.94 -4.37 19.37
N ARG A 297 -3.70 -5.04 18.51
CA ARG A 297 -3.88 -4.60 17.13
C ARG A 297 -4.67 -3.29 17.09
N GLY A 298 -4.06 -2.28 16.49
CA GLY A 298 -4.65 -0.98 16.25
C GLY A 298 -5.13 -0.83 14.81
N LYS A 299 -4.57 0.16 14.10
CA LYS A 299 -4.99 0.50 12.74
C LYS A 299 -4.38 -0.46 11.72
N ARG A 300 -5.10 -0.67 10.62
CA ARG A 300 -4.54 -1.21 9.39
C ARG A 300 -4.27 -0.07 8.42
N LEU A 301 -3.02 0.12 8.05
CA LEU A 301 -2.59 1.05 7.02
C LEU A 301 -2.65 0.35 5.66
N LYS A 302 -3.06 1.11 4.66
CA LYS A 302 -3.02 0.73 3.26
C LYS A 302 -2.46 1.92 2.49
N SER A 303 -1.89 1.64 1.33
CA SER A 303 -1.54 2.68 0.36
C SER A 303 -2.75 3.55 0.06
N ASP A 304 -2.50 4.84 -0.19
CA ASP A 304 -3.50 5.78 -0.69
C ASP A 304 -3.75 5.63 -2.20
N LEU A 305 -3.07 4.68 -2.87
CA LEU A 305 -3.32 4.32 -4.26
C LEU A 305 -4.37 3.23 -4.39
N THR A 306 -5.42 3.51 -5.15
CA THR A 306 -6.50 2.55 -5.43
C THR A 306 -6.32 1.89 -6.79
N GLY A 307 -6.02 0.59 -6.77
CA GLY A 307 -6.34 -0.38 -7.83
C GLY A 307 -5.21 -0.86 -8.73
N ASP A 308 -3.97 -0.85 -8.26
CA ASP A 308 -3.02 -1.87 -8.70
C ASP A 308 -3.05 -2.96 -7.64
N ASN A 309 -3.39 -4.19 -8.05
CA ASN A 309 -3.24 -5.37 -7.20
C ASN A 309 -1.75 -5.71 -6.97
N LEU A 310 -0.82 -4.74 -6.99
CA LEU A 310 0.63 -4.91 -7.04
C LEU A 310 1.36 -3.72 -6.39
N ASP A 311 0.77 -3.05 -5.41
CA ASP A 311 1.31 -1.77 -4.95
C ASP A 311 2.55 -1.90 -4.05
N HIS A 312 2.89 -3.10 -3.55
CA HIS A 312 4.07 -3.37 -2.71
C HIS A 312 4.19 -2.44 -1.49
N PHE A 313 3.06 -1.93 -0.98
CA PHE A 313 3.06 -1.03 0.17
C PHE A 313 3.58 -1.74 1.43
N GLY A 314 4.61 -1.20 2.07
CA GLY A 314 5.28 -1.87 3.19
C GLY A 314 6.21 -3.02 2.78
N GLU A 315 6.71 -3.02 1.54
CA GLU A 315 7.86 -3.87 1.17
C GLU A 315 9.15 -3.46 1.89
N ALA A 316 9.24 -2.19 2.30
CA ALA A 316 10.27 -1.70 3.20
C ALA A 316 9.62 -0.91 4.34
N MET A 317 10.05 -1.08 5.60
CA MET A 317 9.50 -0.35 6.74
C MET A 317 10.60 0.05 7.71
N PHE A 318 10.42 1.20 8.34
CA PHE A 318 11.30 1.68 9.40
C PHE A 318 10.51 2.54 10.40
N ILE A 319 10.80 2.38 11.69
CA ILE A 319 10.30 3.26 12.75
C ILE A 319 11.51 3.94 13.39
N GLY A 320 11.63 5.25 13.21
CA GLY A 320 12.50 6.11 14.00
C GLY A 320 11.71 6.87 15.05
N ASP A 321 12.42 7.56 15.95
CA ASP A 321 11.82 8.25 17.10
C ASP A 321 10.67 9.21 16.72
N ASP A 322 10.82 9.96 15.61
CA ASP A 322 9.85 10.97 15.14
C ASP A 322 9.29 10.67 13.72
N ILE A 323 9.74 9.60 13.07
CA ILE A 323 9.47 9.32 11.66
C ILE A 323 9.25 7.83 11.46
N THR A 324 8.08 7.47 10.96
CA THR A 324 7.84 6.18 10.34
C THR A 324 7.94 6.30 8.82
N LEU A 325 8.71 5.42 8.19
CA LEU A 325 8.72 5.26 6.73
C LEU A 325 8.13 3.90 6.36
N ILE A 326 7.22 3.92 5.38
CA ILE A 326 6.67 2.73 4.75
C ILE A 326 6.97 2.89 3.25
N GLY A 327 7.94 2.10 2.80
CA GLY A 327 8.36 2.00 1.41
C GLY A 327 7.30 1.33 0.55
N ARG A 328 7.43 1.52 -0.74
CA ARG A 328 6.50 1.04 -1.74
C ARG A 328 7.21 0.89 -3.07
N ALA A 329 7.61 -0.31 -3.48
CA ALA A 329 8.29 -0.48 -4.76
C ALA A 329 7.30 -0.50 -5.93
N ASP A 330 7.42 0.46 -6.85
CA ASP A 330 6.69 0.38 -8.12
C ASP A 330 7.41 -0.60 -9.05
N ASN A 331 6.97 -1.86 -9.04
CA ASN A 331 7.43 -2.90 -9.98
C ASN A 331 6.55 -2.97 -11.24
N SER A 332 5.60 -2.06 -11.43
CA SER A 332 4.63 -2.14 -12.51
C SER A 332 5.13 -1.47 -13.79
N VAL A 333 5.06 -2.21 -14.90
CA VAL A 333 5.28 -1.73 -16.28
C VAL A 333 3.97 -1.16 -16.87
N TYR A 334 3.00 -0.76 -16.03
CA TYR A 334 1.63 -0.45 -16.45
C TYR A 334 1.24 1.02 -16.22
N PRO A 335 0.37 1.59 -17.08
CA PRO A 335 0.17 3.04 -17.16
C PRO A 335 -0.60 3.62 -15.96
N VAL A 336 -0.19 4.82 -15.55
CA VAL A 336 -0.75 5.65 -14.48
C VAL A 336 -2.28 5.78 -14.56
N LYS A 337 -2.96 5.48 -13.44
CA LYS A 337 -4.39 5.66 -13.23
C LYS A 337 -4.84 7.11 -13.34
N THR A 338 -6.00 7.34 -13.96
CA THR A 338 -6.56 8.68 -14.21
C THR A 338 -7.97 8.83 -13.65
N THR A 339 -8.29 10.02 -13.13
CA THR A 339 -9.68 10.46 -12.90
C THR A 339 -10.38 10.56 -14.26
N SER A 340 -11.20 9.57 -14.61
CA SER A 340 -11.94 9.52 -15.87
C SER A 340 -13.41 9.83 -15.62
N ALA A 341 -14.11 10.35 -16.63
CA ALA A 341 -15.57 10.38 -16.57
C ALA A 341 -16.11 8.93 -16.52
N PRO A 342 -17.27 8.69 -15.89
CA PRO A 342 -17.87 7.35 -15.91
C PRO A 342 -18.17 6.96 -17.36
N GLY A 343 -18.04 5.67 -17.67
CA GLY A 343 -18.43 5.12 -18.95
C GLY A 343 -19.93 4.85 -19.03
N SER A 344 -20.45 4.75 -20.26
CA SER A 344 -21.80 4.27 -20.63
C SER A 344 -22.85 4.38 -19.52
N ILE A 345 -23.41 5.58 -19.35
CA ILE A 345 -24.54 5.83 -18.45
C ILE A 345 -25.85 5.38 -19.11
N GLU A 346 -26.70 4.69 -18.35
CA GLU A 346 -28.04 4.25 -18.76
C GLU A 346 -29.06 4.59 -17.65
N ALA A 347 -30.09 5.36 -17.97
CA ALA A 347 -31.20 5.66 -17.09
C ALA A 347 -32.45 4.87 -17.54
N SER A 348 -33.14 4.22 -16.60
CA SER A 348 -34.25 3.34 -16.95
C SER A 348 -35.43 4.09 -17.56
N ASP A 349 -35.93 3.59 -18.69
CA ASP A 349 -37.11 4.10 -19.40
C ASP A 349 -38.40 3.40 -18.95
N GLY A 350 -38.88 3.72 -17.74
CA GLY A 350 -40.13 3.18 -17.20
C GLY A 350 -40.06 1.70 -16.86
N ALA A 351 -38.85 1.14 -16.69
CA ALA A 351 -38.66 -0.25 -16.28
C ALA A 351 -39.16 -0.53 -14.85
N TYR A 352 -39.38 0.53 -14.06
CA TYR A 352 -39.85 0.47 -12.68
C TYR A 352 -40.99 1.46 -12.47
N ASP A 353 -41.97 1.03 -11.66
CA ASP A 353 -43.16 1.80 -11.30
C ASP A 353 -42.87 2.93 -10.30
N ASN A 354 -41.79 2.82 -9.53
CA ASN A 354 -41.52 3.68 -8.37
C ASN A 354 -40.14 4.35 -8.34
N ARG A 355 -39.34 4.23 -9.42
CA ARG A 355 -38.03 4.87 -9.50
C ARG A 355 -37.51 4.98 -10.92
N VAL A 356 -36.50 5.83 -11.10
CA VAL A 356 -35.56 5.71 -12.21
C VAL A 356 -34.27 5.09 -11.67
N ARG A 357 -33.83 3.96 -12.26
CA ARG A 357 -32.51 3.38 -11.97
C ARG A 357 -31.50 3.94 -12.97
N ILE A 358 -30.41 4.49 -12.47
CA ILE A 358 -29.28 4.99 -13.26
C ILE A 358 -28.13 4.02 -13.04
N GLU A 359 -27.57 3.48 -14.11
CA GLU A 359 -26.41 2.59 -14.11
C GLU A 359 -25.29 3.23 -14.94
N TRP A 360 -24.04 2.98 -14.59
CA TRP A 360 -22.88 3.44 -15.34
C TRP A 360 -21.73 2.46 -15.22
N ILE A 361 -20.80 2.52 -16.18
CA ILE A 361 -19.55 1.78 -16.09
C ILE A 361 -18.57 2.64 -15.32
N ASP A 362 -18.04 2.10 -14.23
CA ASP A 362 -16.88 2.71 -13.63
C ASP A 362 -15.66 2.59 -14.56
N GLN A 363 -15.11 3.74 -14.96
CA GLN A 363 -13.90 3.88 -15.77
C GLN A 363 -12.83 4.72 -15.06
N SER A 364 -13.16 5.22 -13.88
CA SER A 364 -12.24 6.01 -13.08
C SER A 364 -11.54 5.06 -12.13
N ASP A 365 -10.24 5.30 -11.97
CA ASP A 365 -9.43 4.56 -11.03
C ASP A 365 -9.05 5.43 -9.80
N ARG A 366 -9.56 6.67 -9.77
CA ARG A 366 -9.25 7.72 -8.80
C ARG A 366 -10.48 8.59 -8.56
N GLU A 367 -11.38 8.16 -7.69
CA GLU A 367 -12.58 8.89 -7.31
C GLU A 367 -12.90 8.76 -5.83
N ASP A 368 -13.41 9.84 -5.24
CA ASP A 368 -14.07 9.81 -3.94
C ASP A 368 -15.53 9.31 -4.07
N GLY A 369 -16.02 9.22 -5.31
CA GLY A 369 -17.31 8.68 -5.71
C GLY A 369 -17.90 9.38 -6.92
N TYR A 370 -19.22 9.29 -7.08
CA TYR A 370 -19.94 9.90 -8.19
C TYR A 370 -20.97 10.90 -7.72
N ARG A 371 -21.14 11.96 -8.49
CA ARG A 371 -22.18 12.98 -8.34
C ARG A 371 -23.29 12.71 -9.35
N ILE A 372 -24.51 12.59 -8.84
CA ILE A 372 -25.69 12.21 -9.63
C ILE A 372 -26.55 13.46 -9.77
N TYR A 373 -26.82 13.82 -11.01
CA TYR A 373 -27.58 15.00 -11.40
C TYR A 373 -28.91 14.60 -12.03
N ARG A 374 -29.95 15.40 -11.76
CA ARG A 374 -31.24 15.36 -12.46
C ARG A 374 -31.59 16.76 -12.94
N ASP A 375 -31.84 16.90 -14.25
CA ASP A 375 -32.12 18.18 -14.90
C ASP A 375 -31.07 19.27 -14.54
N GLY A 376 -29.81 18.86 -14.39
CA GLY A 376 -28.68 19.73 -14.03
C GLY A 376 -28.54 20.07 -12.54
N GLN A 377 -29.43 19.57 -11.67
CA GLN A 377 -29.30 19.72 -10.21
C GLN A 377 -28.71 18.46 -9.57
N LEU A 378 -27.74 18.64 -8.67
CA LEU A 378 -27.18 17.54 -7.88
C LEU A 378 -28.25 16.98 -6.94
N ILE A 379 -28.56 15.70 -7.07
CA ILE A 379 -29.56 15.01 -6.25
C ILE A 379 -28.93 14.03 -5.26
N ALA A 380 -27.74 13.50 -5.55
CA ALA A 380 -27.05 12.56 -4.67
C ALA A 380 -25.55 12.48 -4.95
N THR A 381 -24.84 11.90 -3.98
CA THR A 381 -23.45 11.46 -4.12
C THR A 381 -23.35 10.00 -3.67
N THR A 382 -22.64 9.18 -4.42
CA THR A 382 -22.31 7.80 -4.02
C THR A 382 -20.86 7.70 -3.55
N GLY A 383 -20.50 6.56 -2.96
CA GLY A 383 -19.10 6.22 -2.70
C GLY A 383 -18.34 5.83 -3.98
N PRO A 384 -17.03 5.56 -3.85
CA PRO A 384 -16.21 4.99 -4.92
C PRO A 384 -16.72 3.62 -5.36
N ASP A 385 -16.31 3.17 -6.54
CA ASP A 385 -16.71 1.91 -7.18
C ASP A 385 -18.23 1.71 -7.37
N ALA A 386 -19.05 2.72 -7.07
CA ALA A 386 -20.48 2.65 -7.31
C ALA A 386 -20.74 2.62 -8.83
N ASP A 387 -21.63 1.74 -9.26
CA ASP A 387 -22.01 1.56 -10.66
C ASP A 387 -23.49 1.87 -10.91
N SER A 388 -24.24 2.25 -9.86
CA SER A 388 -25.67 2.50 -9.96
C SER A 388 -26.24 3.37 -8.84
N TYR A 389 -27.38 4.01 -9.12
CA TYR A 389 -28.17 4.82 -8.20
C TYR A 389 -29.67 4.68 -8.51
N ASN A 390 -30.53 4.75 -7.49
CA ASN A 390 -31.98 4.72 -7.64
C ASN A 390 -32.58 6.07 -7.22
N ASP A 391 -33.24 6.74 -8.16
CA ASP A 391 -33.99 7.98 -7.90
C ASP A 391 -35.48 7.67 -7.68
N PHE A 392 -35.90 7.69 -6.42
CA PHE A 392 -37.31 7.50 -6.01
C PHE A 392 -38.12 8.80 -6.03
N ASP A 393 -37.48 9.96 -6.21
CA ASP A 393 -38.12 11.27 -6.16
C ASP A 393 -38.43 11.81 -7.57
N ALA A 394 -38.19 11.00 -8.62
CA ALA A 394 -38.48 11.36 -10.00
C ALA A 394 -39.99 11.61 -10.16
N THR A 395 -40.39 12.56 -11.02
CA THR A 395 -41.82 12.81 -11.24
C THR A 395 -42.38 11.73 -12.17
N PRO A 396 -43.41 10.95 -11.76
CA PRO A 396 -44.04 9.94 -12.61
C PRO A 396 -44.46 10.50 -13.98
N GLY A 397 -44.16 9.79 -15.06
CA GLY A 397 -44.49 10.18 -16.44
C GLY A 397 -43.69 11.37 -17.01
N ARG A 398 -42.74 11.94 -16.25
CA ARG A 398 -41.85 12.99 -16.75
C ARG A 398 -40.49 12.38 -17.11
N THR A 399 -40.05 12.64 -18.34
CA THR A 399 -38.66 12.36 -18.73
C THR A 399 -37.72 13.39 -18.13
N HIS A 400 -36.69 12.89 -17.46
CA HIS A 400 -35.62 13.67 -16.85
C HIS A 400 -34.28 13.37 -17.54
N GLN A 401 -33.40 14.36 -17.58
CA GLN A 401 -32.00 14.14 -17.95
C GLN A 401 -31.22 13.77 -16.69
N TYR A 402 -30.61 12.58 -16.67
CA TYR A 402 -29.71 12.16 -15.61
C TYR A 402 -28.26 12.36 -16.03
N GLY A 403 -27.44 12.83 -15.12
CA GLY A 403 -26.00 12.98 -15.32
C GLY A 403 -25.21 12.31 -14.21
N VAL A 404 -24.12 11.63 -14.55
CA VAL A 404 -23.18 11.06 -13.58
C VAL A 404 -21.79 11.62 -13.86
N ALA A 405 -21.16 12.19 -12.85
CA ALA A 405 -19.79 12.68 -12.91
C ALA A 405 -18.96 12.06 -11.81
N THR A 406 -17.74 11.67 -12.16
CA THR A 406 -16.71 11.23 -11.21
C THR A 406 -16.19 12.45 -10.45
N TRP A 407 -16.02 12.37 -9.13
CA TRP A 407 -15.38 13.45 -8.36
C TRP A 407 -14.24 12.93 -7.49
N ALA A 408 -13.19 13.74 -7.33
CA ALA A 408 -12.03 13.45 -6.48
C ALA A 408 -11.48 14.75 -5.88
N GLY A 409 -11.66 14.95 -4.58
CA GLY A 409 -11.37 16.18 -3.87
C GLY A 409 -12.12 17.37 -4.47
N ASN A 410 -11.38 18.31 -5.05
CA ASN A 410 -11.95 19.49 -5.72
C ASN A 410 -12.14 19.31 -7.23
N PHE A 411 -11.72 18.16 -7.79
CA PHE A 411 -11.91 17.84 -9.20
C PHE A 411 -13.25 17.14 -9.41
N GLU A 412 -13.89 17.43 -10.54
CA GLU A 412 -15.06 16.73 -11.04
C GLU A 412 -14.93 16.56 -12.55
N SER A 413 -15.20 15.36 -13.06
CA SER A 413 -15.19 15.08 -14.49
C SER A 413 -16.34 15.77 -15.20
N ALA A 414 -16.32 15.78 -16.53
CA ALA A 414 -17.56 16.05 -17.26
C ALA A 414 -18.60 14.97 -16.91
N ALA A 415 -19.84 15.38 -16.66
CA ALA A 415 -20.94 14.44 -16.46
C ALA A 415 -21.28 13.76 -17.79
N GLN A 416 -21.33 12.43 -17.81
CA GLN A 416 -22.04 11.72 -18.87
C GLN A 416 -23.54 11.78 -18.59
N VAL A 417 -24.35 11.86 -19.64
CA VAL A 417 -25.80 12.04 -19.50
C VAL A 417 -26.60 11.01 -20.28
N ASP A 418 -27.73 10.62 -19.72
CA ASP A 418 -28.77 9.83 -20.39
C ASP A 418 -30.17 10.31 -19.95
N TYR A 419 -31.22 9.92 -20.67
CA TYR A 419 -32.60 10.27 -20.33
C TYR A 419 -33.34 9.06 -19.80
N GLY A 420 -34.06 9.24 -18.69
CA GLY A 420 -34.89 8.20 -18.10
C GLY A 420 -36.21 8.76 -17.57
N TRP A 421 -37.16 7.88 -17.32
CA TRP A 421 -38.47 8.24 -16.79
C TRP A 421 -39.04 7.11 -15.92
N MET A 422 -39.92 7.48 -15.00
CA MET A 422 -40.69 6.55 -14.17
C MET A 422 -42.10 6.42 -14.73
N GLU A 423 -42.72 5.25 -14.62
CA GLU A 423 -44.08 5.05 -15.16
C GLU A 423 -45.07 6.09 -14.60
N PRO A 424 -45.99 6.62 -15.43
CA PRO A 424 -47.07 7.47 -14.93
C PRO A 424 -47.96 6.70 -13.95
N ASP A 425 -48.20 7.25 -12.76
CA ASP A 425 -49.00 6.64 -11.70
C ASP A 425 -50.39 7.30 -11.52
N GLY A 426 -50.72 8.24 -12.40
CA GLY A 426 -51.97 9.00 -12.36
C GLY A 426 -53.15 8.31 -13.05
N THR A 427 -54.36 8.50 -12.50
CA THR A 427 -55.63 8.16 -13.17
C THR A 427 -56.30 9.41 -13.71
N ILE A 428 -56.65 9.46 -14.99
CA ILE A 428 -57.50 10.53 -15.55
C ILE A 428 -58.97 10.13 -15.35
N ALA A 429 -59.73 10.94 -14.61
CA ALA A 429 -61.16 10.75 -14.38
C ALA A 429 -61.94 12.05 -14.64
N GLY A 430 -63.10 11.94 -15.29
CA GLY A 430 -63.97 13.08 -15.61
C GLY A 430 -65.30 12.66 -16.24
N ASN A 431 -66.25 13.59 -16.32
CA ASN A 431 -67.55 13.37 -16.98
C ASN A 431 -67.55 13.99 -18.38
N VAL A 432 -67.91 13.21 -19.41
CA VAL A 432 -68.18 13.75 -20.74
C VAL A 432 -69.65 14.14 -20.82
N SER A 433 -69.90 15.44 -20.97
CA SER A 433 -71.26 15.99 -21.05
C SER A 433 -71.39 16.98 -22.20
N THR A 434 -72.62 17.11 -22.72
CA THR A 434 -72.96 18.13 -23.71
C THR A 434 -72.77 19.54 -23.13
N ARG A 435 -72.80 20.57 -23.98
CA ARG A 435 -72.79 21.98 -23.54
C ARG A 435 -73.95 22.36 -22.60
N ALA A 436 -75.00 21.54 -22.56
CA ALA A 436 -76.16 21.68 -21.67
C ALA A 436 -76.07 20.79 -20.41
N GLY A 437 -74.96 20.06 -20.20
CA GLY A 437 -74.72 19.21 -19.03
C GLY A 437 -75.31 17.79 -19.12
N ALA A 438 -75.96 17.42 -20.22
CA ALA A 438 -76.49 16.06 -20.41
C ALA A 438 -75.37 15.04 -20.70
N ALA A 439 -75.50 13.81 -20.18
CA ALA A 439 -74.58 12.71 -20.47
C ALA A 439 -74.57 12.36 -21.96
N VAL A 440 -73.40 12.05 -22.49
CA VAL A 440 -73.24 11.62 -23.88
C VAL A 440 -73.08 10.10 -23.89
N GLU A 441 -74.00 9.41 -24.56
CA GLU A 441 -74.01 7.95 -24.65
C GLU A 441 -72.96 7.44 -25.66
N ASN A 442 -72.31 6.31 -25.38
CA ASN A 442 -71.28 5.68 -26.22
C ASN A 442 -69.98 6.48 -26.44
N VAL A 443 -69.58 7.35 -25.50
CA VAL A 443 -68.26 7.98 -25.57
C VAL A 443 -67.18 6.98 -25.16
N GLN A 444 -66.25 6.71 -26.07
CA GLN A 444 -65.04 5.96 -25.80
C GLN A 444 -63.88 6.95 -25.68
N VAL A 445 -63.37 7.16 -24.46
CA VAL A 445 -62.15 7.96 -24.24
C VAL A 445 -60.96 7.01 -24.30
N CYS A 446 -60.27 6.97 -25.44
CA CYS A 446 -59.01 6.25 -25.57
C CYS A 446 -57.85 7.23 -25.38
N LEU A 447 -57.01 6.97 -24.40
CA LEU A 447 -55.71 7.61 -24.26
C LEU A 447 -54.66 6.54 -24.57
N ASP A 448 -53.84 6.80 -25.59
CA ASP A 448 -52.64 6.01 -25.89
C ASP A 448 -51.42 6.88 -25.54
N PRO A 449 -51.04 6.99 -24.25
CA PRO A 449 -49.89 7.78 -23.88
C PRO A 449 -48.65 7.12 -24.47
N SER A 450 -47.91 7.84 -25.32
CA SER A 450 -46.58 7.38 -25.70
C SER A 450 -45.67 7.49 -24.45
N PRO A 451 -44.88 6.45 -24.15
CA PRO A 451 -43.87 6.49 -23.09
C PRO A 451 -43.02 7.77 -23.13
N GLY A 452 -42.78 8.39 -21.96
CA GLY A 452 -42.04 9.67 -21.86
C GLY A 452 -42.83 10.95 -22.21
N ARG A 453 -44.17 10.88 -22.32
CA ARG A 453 -45.05 12.04 -22.54
C ARG A 453 -46.04 12.19 -21.38
N SER A 454 -45.87 13.23 -20.56
CA SER A 454 -46.84 13.62 -19.54
C SER A 454 -47.62 14.87 -19.96
N PHE A 455 -48.89 14.90 -19.54
CA PHE A 455 -49.70 16.10 -19.50
C PHE A 455 -49.88 16.54 -18.06
N LEU A 456 -49.76 17.84 -17.79
CA LEU A 456 -50.23 18.40 -16.53
C LEU A 456 -51.70 18.79 -16.70
N PHE A 457 -52.56 18.32 -15.80
CA PHE A 457 -53.95 18.78 -15.68
C PHE A 457 -54.05 19.66 -14.43
N ASP A 458 -54.13 20.98 -14.62
CA ASP A 458 -54.12 21.96 -13.52
C ASP A 458 -55.45 22.06 -12.76
N GLY A 459 -56.50 21.38 -13.24
CA GLY A 459 -57.81 21.30 -12.60
C GLY A 459 -58.64 22.60 -12.62
N ASP A 460 -58.05 23.76 -12.93
CA ASP A 460 -58.69 25.06 -12.74
C ASP A 460 -59.30 25.64 -14.03
N MET A 461 -58.86 25.20 -15.23
CA MET A 461 -59.40 25.71 -16.51
C MET A 461 -59.60 24.65 -17.61
N GLY A 462 -59.47 23.36 -17.29
CA GLY A 462 -59.68 22.28 -18.26
C GLY A 462 -58.69 22.27 -19.42
N ARG A 463 -57.50 22.85 -19.22
CA ARG A 463 -56.46 22.97 -20.25
C ARG A 463 -55.41 21.88 -20.02
N LEU A 464 -55.17 21.05 -21.04
CA LEU A 464 -54.01 20.17 -21.10
C LEU A 464 -52.80 21.02 -21.50
N GLU A 465 -51.80 21.13 -20.61
CA GLU A 465 -50.51 21.73 -20.96
C GLU A 465 -49.48 20.63 -21.23
N ALA A 466 -48.88 20.66 -22.42
CA ALA A 466 -47.75 19.83 -22.78
C ALA A 466 -46.46 20.45 -22.21
N LEU A 467 -45.70 19.70 -21.42
CA LEU A 467 -44.53 20.20 -20.69
C LEU A 467 -43.22 20.32 -21.50
N LYS A 468 -43.25 20.35 -22.85
CA LYS A 468 -42.04 20.58 -23.68
C LYS A 468 -42.20 21.72 -24.68
N ALA A 469 -41.19 22.61 -24.72
CA ALA A 469 -41.08 23.74 -25.63
C ALA A 469 -40.67 23.39 -27.07
N HIS A 470 -40.36 22.12 -27.39
CA HIS A 470 -39.85 21.70 -28.70
C HIS A 470 -40.58 20.46 -29.25
N MET A 471 -41.86 20.61 -29.60
CA MET A 471 -42.52 19.70 -30.56
C MET A 471 -43.39 20.51 -31.55
N PRO A 472 -43.46 20.11 -32.84
CA PRO A 472 -44.33 20.73 -33.83
C PRO A 472 -45.81 20.48 -33.50
N ALA A 473 -46.63 21.52 -33.64
CA ALA A 473 -48.04 21.55 -33.21
C ALA A 473 -49.01 20.61 -33.98
N THR A 474 -48.50 19.67 -34.78
CA THR A 474 -49.28 18.92 -35.78
C THR A 474 -49.60 17.46 -35.42
N GLU A 475 -49.27 16.98 -34.22
CA GLU A 475 -49.40 15.54 -33.87
C GLU A 475 -50.46 15.22 -32.80
N PHE A 476 -51.48 16.06 -32.61
CA PHE A 476 -52.60 15.73 -31.70
C PHE A 476 -53.96 15.96 -32.37
N THR A 477 -54.75 14.91 -32.50
CA THR A 477 -56.18 14.98 -32.82
C THR A 477 -56.98 14.45 -31.63
N LEU A 478 -57.82 15.31 -31.05
CA LEU A 478 -58.97 14.85 -30.26
C LEU A 478 -60.02 14.43 -31.29
N GLU A 479 -60.25 13.13 -31.46
CA GLU A 479 -61.40 12.62 -32.23
C GLU A 479 -62.64 12.45 -31.35
#